data_AF-D3AU87-F1
#
_entry.id   AF-D3AU87-F1
#
_cell.length_a   1.000
_cell.length_b   1.000
_cell.length_c   1.000
_cell.angle_alpha   90.00
_cell.angle_beta   90.00
_cell.angle_gamma   90.00
#
_symmetry.space_group_name_H-M   'P 1'
#
loop_
_entity.id
_entity.type
_entity.pdbx_description
1 polymer ?
#
loop_
_entity_poly.entity_id
_entity_poly.type
_entity_poly.pdbx_seq_one_letter_code
_entity_poly.pdbx_strand_id
1 'polypeptide(L)'
;MREYTTGNSIVDASAEISITGNITPQTWYKTIVKETGKPHLTAIVILADIVYWYRPTELRDESTGQIIAIRKKFKADLLQRSYQQIAEQFGLSKKEATNAIIFLEKLGVIKRVFRTINLNGLVVNNV
;
A
#
# COMPACT_ATOMS: atom_id res chain seq x y z
N MET A 1 3.23 -34.87 -15.85
CA MET A 1 3.22 -33.47 -15.36
C MET A 1 4.33 -33.39 -14.32
N ARG A 2 5.32 -32.49 -14.45
CA ARG A 2 6.37 -32.37 -13.41
C ARG A 2 5.76 -31.64 -12.22
N GLU A 3 5.67 -32.31 -11.08
CA GLU A 3 5.37 -31.66 -9.80
C GLU A 3 6.61 -30.83 -9.42
N TYR A 4 6.45 -29.51 -9.40
CA TYR A 4 7.46 -28.62 -8.85
C TYR A 4 7.31 -28.67 -7.32
N THR A 5 8.21 -29.40 -6.66
CA THR A 5 8.29 -29.49 -5.19
C THR A 5 9.60 -28.87 -4.70
N THR A 6 9.55 -28.23 -3.55
CA THR A 6 10.72 -27.74 -2.81
C THR A 6 11.37 -28.83 -1.94
N GLY A 7 10.72 -30.00 -1.82
CA GLY A 7 11.09 -31.05 -0.87
C GLY A 7 10.58 -30.81 0.56
N ASN A 8 9.82 -29.75 0.80
CA ASN A 8 9.20 -29.43 2.08
C ASN A 8 7.69 -29.31 1.93
N SER A 9 6.94 -30.24 2.53
CA SER A 9 5.48 -30.32 2.39
C SER A 9 4.74 -29.07 2.86
N ILE A 10 5.26 -28.35 3.86
CA ILE A 10 4.65 -27.11 4.35
C ILE A 10 4.84 -25.98 3.32
N VAL A 11 6.02 -25.89 2.71
CA VAL A 11 6.32 -24.87 1.70
C VAL A 11 5.52 -25.15 0.42
N ASP A 12 5.42 -26.41 0.01
CA ASP A 12 4.66 -26.80 -1.17
C ASP A 12 3.16 -26.51 -0.99
N ALA A 13 2.58 -26.83 0.17
CA ALA A 13 1.20 -26.48 0.49
C ALA A 13 0.98 -24.95 0.55
N SER A 14 1.99 -24.19 1.01
CA SER A 14 1.89 -22.72 1.03
C SER A 14 1.83 -22.12 -0.38
N ALA A 15 2.44 -22.78 -1.38
CA ALA A 15 2.42 -22.33 -2.78
C ALA A 15 1.02 -22.45 -3.43
N GLU A 16 0.14 -23.27 -2.86
CA GLU A 16 -1.26 -23.39 -3.29
C GLU A 16 -2.14 -22.22 -2.79
N ILE A 17 -1.65 -21.45 -1.82
CA ILE A 17 -2.39 -20.33 -1.23
C ILE A 17 -2.13 -19.06 -2.05
N SER A 18 -3.21 -18.45 -2.55
CA SER A 18 -3.14 -17.11 -3.16
C SER A 18 -3.03 -16.03 -2.09
N ILE A 19 -1.79 -15.70 -1.70
CA ILE A 19 -1.52 -14.61 -0.76
C ILE A 19 -1.83 -13.27 -1.42
N THR A 20 -2.70 -12.48 -0.80
CA THR A 20 -3.09 -11.15 -1.27
C THR A 20 -2.82 -10.08 -0.21
N GLY A 21 -2.79 -8.82 -0.64
CA GLY A 21 -2.63 -7.66 0.23
C GLY A 21 -1.25 -6.99 0.16
N ASN A 22 -0.89 -6.36 1.28
CA ASN A 22 0.30 -5.52 1.39
C ASN A 22 1.56 -6.39 1.38
N ILE A 23 2.54 -6.03 0.54
CA ILE A 23 3.84 -6.70 0.49
C ILE A 23 4.89 -5.73 1.03
N THR A 24 5.64 -6.18 2.03
CA THR A 24 6.71 -5.40 2.67
C THR A 24 8.08 -5.98 2.31
N PRO A 25 8.89 -5.28 1.51
CA PRO A 25 10.28 -5.68 1.27
C PRO A 25 11.10 -5.70 2.55
N GLN A 26 11.89 -6.77 2.76
CA GLN A 26 12.76 -6.90 3.94
C GLN A 26 13.79 -5.75 4.07
N THR A 27 14.19 -5.16 2.95
CA THR A 27 15.09 -4.01 2.91
C THR A 27 14.52 -2.79 3.64
N TRP A 28 13.19 -2.62 3.67
CA TRP A 28 12.56 -1.47 4.31
C TRP A 28 12.78 -1.43 5.82
N TYR A 29 12.96 -2.57 6.48
CA TYR A 29 13.31 -2.59 7.91
C TYR A 29 14.70 -1.98 8.18
N LYS A 30 15.59 -1.95 7.17
CA LYS A 30 16.94 -1.38 7.30
C LYS A 30 17.05 0.05 6.75
N THR A 31 16.16 0.45 5.84
CA THR A 31 16.23 1.76 5.17
C THR A 31 15.18 2.76 5.66
N ILE A 32 14.04 2.29 6.17
CA ILE A 32 12.98 3.13 6.73
C ILE A 32 13.10 3.11 8.25
N VAL A 33 14.11 3.82 8.74
CA VAL A 33 14.51 3.84 10.16
C VAL A 33 14.27 5.21 10.80
N LYS A 34 13.99 5.21 12.10
CA LYS A 34 13.92 6.42 12.91
C LYS A 34 15.32 7.01 13.11
N GLU A 35 15.42 8.21 13.66
CA GLU A 35 16.69 8.82 14.06
C GLU A 35 17.49 7.93 15.03
N THR A 36 16.82 7.09 15.80
CA THR A 36 17.44 6.10 16.70
C THR A 36 18.09 4.91 15.96
N GLY A 37 18.00 4.84 14.64
CA GLY A 37 18.45 3.72 13.81
C GLY A 37 17.53 2.49 13.82
N LYS A 38 16.46 2.50 14.65
CA LYS A 38 15.50 1.39 14.71
C LYS A 38 14.46 1.50 13.59
N PRO A 39 13.95 0.37 13.05
CA PRO A 39 12.92 0.38 12.00
C PRO A 39 11.68 1.17 12.41
N HIS A 40 11.15 1.98 11.50
CA HIS A 40 9.88 2.68 11.71
C HIS A 40 8.70 1.84 11.25
N LEU A 41 8.34 0.81 12.03
CA LEU A 41 7.32 -0.19 11.66
C LEU A 41 5.99 0.41 11.19
N THR A 42 5.48 1.45 11.86
CA THR A 42 4.25 2.15 11.46
C THR A 42 4.35 2.76 10.06
N ALA A 43 5.47 3.38 9.73
CA ALA A 43 5.72 3.99 8.42
C ALA A 43 5.87 2.90 7.35
N ILE A 44 6.55 1.80 7.66
CA ILE A 44 6.70 0.64 6.78
C ILE A 44 5.33 0.04 6.40
N VAL A 45 4.47 -0.20 7.40
CA VAL A 45 3.14 -0.78 7.17
C VAL A 45 2.25 0.16 6.36
N ILE A 46 2.26 1.46 6.67
CA ILE A 46 1.50 2.46 5.92
C ILE A 46 2.02 2.59 4.48
N LEU A 47 3.34 2.58 4.27
CA LEU A 47 3.91 2.61 2.92
C LEU A 47 3.54 1.36 2.12
N ALA A 48 3.51 0.19 2.75
CA ALA A 48 3.12 -1.06 2.08
C ALA A 48 1.66 -1.00 1.60
N ASP A 49 0.76 -0.37 2.36
CA ASP A 49 -0.63 -0.12 1.96
C ASP A 49 -0.72 0.84 0.77
N ILE A 50 -0.01 1.96 0.84
CA ILE A 50 0.04 2.92 -0.28
C ILE A 50 0.54 2.20 -1.53
N VAL A 51 1.65 1.44 -1.46
CA VAL A 51 2.18 0.68 -2.60
C VAL A 51 1.18 -0.36 -3.11
N TYR A 52 0.42 -1.02 -2.25
CA TYR A 52 -0.63 -1.95 -2.66
C TYR A 52 -1.70 -1.26 -3.53
N TRP A 53 -2.16 -0.08 -3.13
CA TRP A 53 -3.14 0.72 -3.88
C TRP A 53 -2.59 1.21 -5.24
N TYR A 54 -1.29 1.52 -5.30
CA TYR A 54 -0.61 1.95 -6.52
C TYR A 54 -0.12 0.79 -7.41
N ARG A 55 -0.13 -0.46 -6.93
CA ARG A 55 0.19 -1.62 -7.77
C ARG A 55 -0.88 -1.76 -8.86
N PRO A 56 -0.50 -1.89 -10.15
CA PRO A 56 -1.46 -2.12 -11.22
C PRO A 56 -2.23 -3.43 -11.01
N THR A 57 -3.51 -3.43 -11.39
CA THR A 57 -4.30 -4.66 -11.53
C THR A 57 -4.40 -4.99 -13.00
N GLU A 58 -3.96 -6.19 -13.37
CA GLU A 58 -4.11 -6.73 -14.71
C GLU A 58 -5.52 -7.31 -14.89
N LEU A 59 -6.19 -6.88 -15.95
CA LEU A 59 -7.40 -7.53 -16.45
C LEU A 59 -6.97 -8.46 -17.57
N ARG A 60 -7.37 -9.73 -17.50
CA ARG A 60 -7.02 -10.76 -18.48
C ARG A 60 -8.26 -11.25 -19.20
N ASP A 61 -8.11 -11.55 -20.48
CA ASP A 61 -9.15 -12.21 -21.26
C ASP A 61 -9.34 -13.65 -20.75
N GLU A 62 -10.59 -14.03 -20.51
CA GLU A 62 -10.92 -15.33 -19.91
C GLU A 62 -10.60 -16.51 -20.85
N SER A 63 -10.67 -16.30 -22.17
CA SER A 63 -10.49 -17.35 -23.17
C SER A 63 -9.02 -17.59 -23.55
N THR A 64 -8.19 -16.56 -23.48
CA THR A 64 -6.79 -16.59 -23.94
C THR A 64 -5.77 -16.37 -22.82
N GLY A 65 -6.18 -15.85 -21.66
CA GLY A 65 -5.31 -15.50 -20.54
C GLY A 65 -4.41 -14.27 -20.77
N GLN A 66 -4.53 -13.61 -21.94
CA GLN A 66 -3.75 -12.43 -22.30
C GLN A 66 -4.22 -11.19 -21.52
N ILE A 67 -3.30 -10.29 -21.21
CA ILE A 67 -3.64 -9.02 -20.53
C ILE A 67 -4.38 -8.12 -21.52
N ILE A 68 -5.62 -7.76 -21.19
CA ILE A 68 -6.46 -6.86 -22.00
C ILE A 68 -6.49 -5.44 -21.48
N ALA A 69 -6.20 -5.22 -20.19
CA ALA A 69 -6.07 -3.87 -19.64
C ALA A 69 -5.24 -3.87 -18.35
N ILE A 70 -4.69 -2.71 -18.02
CA ILE A 70 -4.09 -2.42 -16.71
C ILE A 70 -4.90 -1.29 -16.07
N ARG A 71 -5.33 -1.47 -14.81
CA ARG A 71 -6.15 -0.49 -14.10
C ARG A 71 -5.58 -0.17 -12.72
N LYS A 72 -5.82 1.07 -12.26
CA LYS A 72 -5.60 1.50 -10.87
C LYS A 72 -6.73 1.00 -9.97
N LYS A 73 -6.44 0.85 -8.67
CA LYS A 73 -7.41 0.36 -7.68
C LYS A 73 -8.32 1.46 -7.09
N PHE A 74 -8.00 2.74 -7.30
CA PHE A 74 -8.75 3.88 -6.76
C PHE A 74 -9.34 4.77 -7.86
N LYS A 75 -10.43 5.49 -7.55
CA LYS A 75 -11.22 6.23 -8.54
C LYS A 75 -10.55 7.55 -8.98
N ALA A 76 -10.14 8.37 -8.02
CA ALA A 76 -9.50 9.66 -8.25
C ALA A 76 -8.11 9.52 -8.90
N ASP A 77 -7.52 10.62 -9.36
CA ASP A 77 -6.16 10.63 -9.94
C ASP A 77 -5.07 10.30 -8.91
N LEU A 78 -5.32 10.56 -7.63
CA LEU A 78 -4.46 10.16 -6.50
C LEU A 78 -5.24 9.35 -5.47
N LEU A 79 -4.53 8.54 -4.68
CA LEU A 79 -5.13 7.82 -3.56
C LEU A 79 -5.58 8.81 -2.48
N GLN A 80 -6.88 8.84 -2.19
CA GLN A 80 -7.47 9.68 -1.15
C GLN A 80 -7.73 8.87 0.12
N ARG A 81 -7.01 9.22 1.20
CA ARG A 81 -7.15 8.59 2.51
C ARG A 81 -6.94 9.64 3.60
N SER A 82 -7.87 9.73 4.55
CA SER A 82 -7.68 10.58 5.72
C SER A 82 -6.74 9.91 6.72
N TYR A 83 -6.05 10.71 7.55
CA TYR A 83 -5.22 10.16 8.63
C TYR A 83 -6.02 9.31 9.63
N GLN A 84 -7.32 9.62 9.79
CA GLN A 84 -8.22 8.85 10.66
C GLN A 84 -8.49 7.46 10.07
N GLN A 85 -8.79 7.36 8.77
CA GLN A 85 -8.99 6.08 8.10
C GLN A 85 -7.73 5.20 8.11
N ILE A 86 -6.54 5.81 8.02
CA ILE A 86 -5.28 5.08 8.14
C ILE A 86 -5.09 4.57 9.57
N ALA A 87 -5.39 5.41 10.55
CA ALA A 87 -5.27 5.07 11.96
C ALA A 87 -6.20 3.90 12.34
N GLU A 88 -7.46 3.95 11.92
CA GLU A 88 -8.44 2.88 12.14
C GLU A 88 -8.01 1.56 11.48
N GLN A 89 -7.52 1.60 10.24
CA GLN A 89 -7.08 0.39 9.53
C GLN A 89 -5.97 -0.37 10.27
N PHE A 90 -5.03 0.36 10.89
CA PHE A 90 -3.84 -0.24 11.51
C PHE A 90 -3.88 -0.24 13.04
N GLY A 91 -5.01 0.13 13.66
CA GLY A 91 -5.13 0.20 15.12
C GLY A 91 -4.17 1.22 15.76
N LEU A 92 -3.91 2.33 15.06
CA LEU A 92 -3.03 3.41 15.52
C LEU A 92 -3.84 4.57 16.10
N SER A 93 -3.19 5.45 16.85
CA SER A 93 -3.71 6.80 17.05
C SER A 93 -3.59 7.64 15.77
N LYS A 94 -4.48 8.62 15.61
CA LYS A 94 -4.40 9.60 14.51
C LYS A 94 -3.04 10.32 14.49
N LYS A 95 -2.44 10.57 15.66
CA LYS A 95 -1.13 11.21 15.78
C LYS A 95 -0.02 10.32 15.21
N GLU A 96 -0.04 9.02 15.50
CA GLU A 96 0.93 8.07 14.94
C GLU A 96 0.83 7.95 13.43
N ALA A 97 -0.39 7.83 12.90
CA ALA A 97 -0.63 7.82 11.45
C ALA A 97 -0.13 9.11 10.79
N THR A 98 -0.43 10.27 11.38
CA THR A 98 0.01 11.58 10.88
C THR A 98 1.54 11.68 10.87
N ASN A 99 2.20 11.32 11.96
CA ASN A 99 3.65 11.37 12.08
C ASN A 99 4.34 10.43 11.09
N ALA A 100 3.80 9.21 10.90
CA ALA A 100 4.32 8.27 9.94
C ALA A 100 4.21 8.78 8.50
N ILE A 101 3.09 9.39 8.11
CA ILE A 101 2.94 9.99 6.79
C ILE A 101 3.93 11.16 6.59
N ILE A 102 4.06 12.05 7.58
CA ILE A 102 5.03 13.16 7.52
C ILE A 102 6.46 12.63 7.37
N PHE A 103 6.80 11.58 8.12
CA PHE A 103 8.10 10.93 8.04
C PHE A 103 8.36 10.36 6.63
N LEU A 104 7.39 9.64 6.05
CA LEU A 104 7.50 9.08 4.70
C LEU A 104 7.63 10.15 3.62
N GLU A 105 6.92 11.28 3.77
CA GLU A 105 7.06 12.41 2.86
C GLU A 105 8.44 13.06 2.96
N LYS A 106 8.96 13.26 4.18
CA LYS A 106 10.33 13.77 4.39
C LYS A 106 11.40 12.82 3.83
N LEU A 107 11.15 11.51 3.90
CA LEU A 107 12.01 10.49 3.29
C LEU A 107 11.95 10.53 1.75
N GLY A 108 10.98 11.22 1.15
CA GLY A 108 10.84 11.38 -0.30
C GLY A 108 10.17 10.20 -1.00
N VAL A 109 9.59 9.25 -0.25
CA VAL A 109 8.97 8.04 -0.82
C VAL A 109 7.48 8.22 -1.13
N ILE A 110 6.85 9.26 -0.60
CA ILE A 110 5.48 9.68 -0.93
C ILE A 110 5.39 11.21 -1.02
N LYS A 111 4.29 11.71 -1.57
CA LYS A 111 3.94 13.14 -1.56
C LYS A 111 2.50 13.31 -1.09
N ARG A 112 2.26 14.21 -0.15
CA ARG A 112 0.90 14.64 0.21
C ARG A 112 0.45 15.75 -0.74
N VAL A 113 -0.82 15.70 -1.13
CA VAL A 113 -1.46 16.72 -1.94
C VAL A 113 -2.74 17.12 -1.21
N PHE A 114 -2.89 18.41 -0.93
CA PHE A 114 -4.08 18.97 -0.33
C PHE A 114 -4.81 19.78 -1.39
N ARG A 115 -6.05 19.40 -1.72
CA ARG A 115 -6.86 20.14 -2.68
C ARG A 115 -8.06 20.78 -2.01
N THR A 116 -8.47 21.91 -2.56
CA THR A 116 -9.77 22.52 -2.27
C THR A 116 -10.66 22.27 -3.48
N ILE A 117 -11.82 21.66 -3.24
CA ILE A 117 -12.82 21.39 -4.28
C ILE A 117 -14.10 22.16 -3.96
N ASN A 118 -14.74 22.69 -5.00
CA ASN A 118 -16.06 23.30 -4.89
C ASN A 118 -17.09 22.29 -5.41
N LEU A 119 -17.88 21.74 -4.51
CA LEU A 119 -18.95 20.79 -4.82
C LEU A 119 -20.29 21.50 -4.69
N ASN A 120 -20.89 21.89 -5.81
CA ASN A 120 -22.22 22.52 -5.86
C ASN A 120 -22.37 23.73 -4.90
N GLY A 121 -21.34 24.56 -4.78
CA GLY A 121 -21.32 25.73 -3.89
C GLY A 121 -20.73 25.46 -2.50
N LEU A 122 -20.48 24.20 -2.14
CA LEU A 122 -19.78 23.81 -0.91
C LEU A 122 -18.27 23.72 -1.16
N VAL A 123 -17.50 24.56 -0.48
CA VAL A 123 -16.03 24.49 -0.51
C VAL A 123 -15.56 23.45 0.50
N VAL A 124 -14.99 22.36 0.00
CA VAL A 124 -14.36 21.31 0.82
C VAL A 124 -12.85 21.42 0.69
N ASN A 125 -12.16 21.59 1.82
CA ASN A 125 -10.72 21.76 1.88
C ASN A 125 -10.00 20.45 2.26
N ASN A 126 -8.75 20.30 1.83
CA ASN A 126 -7.86 19.18 2.15
C ASN A 126 -8.37 17.81 1.67
N VAL A 127 -8.92 17.77 0.46
CA VAL A 127 -9.40 16.56 -0.25
C VAL A 127 -8.34 16.03 -1.21
#